data_AF-A0A921B8R7-F1
#
_entry.id   AF-A0A921B8R7-F1
#
_cell.length_a   1.000
_cell.length_b   1.000
_cell.length_c   1.000
_cell.angle_alpha   90.00
_cell.angle_beta   90.00
_cell.angle_gamma   90.00
#
_symmetry.space_group_name_H-M   'P 1'
#
loop_
_entity.id
_entity.type
_entity.pdbx_description
1 polymer ?
#
loop_
_entity_poly.entity_id
_entity_poly.type
_entity_poly.pdbx_seq_one_letter_code
_entity_poly.pdbx_strand_id
1 'polypeptide(L)' 'MGAAGVHEAIYSLLMLKENFLAGSANIDNLDEKIKDAPILLENKELDVNRVLSNSFGFGGTNACLIFETYA' A
#
# COMPACT_ATOMS: atom_id res chain seq x y z
N MET A 1 -12.40 -7.64 -10.88
CA MET A 1 -11.39 -8.29 -9.99
C MET A 1 -11.86 -8.13 -8.56
N GLY A 2 -12.34 -9.19 -7.89
CA GLY A 2 -12.74 -9.12 -6.48
C GLY A 2 -11.59 -9.37 -5.49
N ALA A 3 -10.53 -10.06 -5.92
CA ALA A 3 -9.45 -10.50 -5.06
C ALA A 3 -8.32 -9.46 -4.86
N ALA A 4 -8.32 -8.34 -5.58
CA ALA A 4 -7.25 -7.33 -5.50
C ALA A 4 -7.09 -6.78 -4.07
N GLY A 5 -8.19 -6.34 -3.46
CA GLY A 5 -8.15 -5.81 -2.09
C GLY A 5 -7.68 -6.81 -1.03
N VAL A 6 -7.89 -8.12 -1.25
CA VAL A 6 -7.37 -9.16 -0.34
C VAL A 6 -5.85 -9.26 -0.44
N HIS A 7 -5.27 -9.16 -1.64
CA HIS A 7 -3.82 -9.16 -1.81
C HIS A 7 -3.19 -7.93 -1.18
N GLU A 8 -3.77 -6.74 -1.39
CA GLU A 8 -3.32 -5.49 -0.77
C GLU A 8 -3.32 -5.58 0.76
N ALA A 9 -4.36 -6.16 1.35
CA ALA A 9 -4.44 -6.38 2.78
C ALA A 9 -3.35 -7.35 3.28
N ILE A 10 -3.12 -8.47 2.57
CA ILE A 10 -2.08 -9.44 2.92
C ILE A 10 -0.69 -8.80 2.87
N TYR A 11 -0.36 -8.06 1.81
CA TYR A 11 0.92 -7.38 1.68
C TYR A 11 1.11 -6.31 2.75
N SER A 12 0.06 -5.55 3.06
CA SER A 12 0.07 -4.56 4.15
C SER A 12 0.39 -5.17 5.50
N LEU A 13 -0.19 -6.35 5.81
CA LEU A 13 0.09 -7.07 7.04
C LEU A 13 1.50 -7.66 7.08
N LEU A 14 2.03 -8.15 5.95
CA LEU A 14 3.41 -8.63 5.89
C LEU A 14 4.42 -7.49 6.09
N MET A 15 4.19 -6.33 5.46
CA MET A 15 5.00 -5.12 5.63
C MET A 15 4.99 -4.63 7.07
N LEU A 16 3.82 -4.57 7.72
CA LEU A 16 3.68 -4.26 9.14
C LEU A 16 4.45 -5.26 10.03
N LYS A 17 4.29 -6.57 9.78
CA LYS A 17 4.85 -7.62 10.63
C LYS A 17 6.37 -7.68 10.57
N GLU A 18 6.94 -7.42 9.38
CA GLU A 18 8.37 -7.59 9.11
C GLU A 18 9.12 -6.24 9.04
N ASN A 19 8.47 -5.13 9.40
CA ASN A 19 9.06 -3.79 9.49
C ASN A 19 9.76 -3.30 8.21
N PHE A 20 9.15 -3.56 7.06
CA PHE A 20 9.61 -3.04 5.78
C PHE A 20 8.44 -2.52 4.94
N LEU A 21 8.75 -1.65 3.99
CA LEU A 21 7.84 -1.20 2.96
C LEU A 21 8.36 -1.63 1.59
N ALA A 22 7.46 -2.19 0.77
CA ALA A 22 7.77 -2.54 -0.61
C ALA A 22 7.71 -1.30 -1.51
N GLY A 23 8.71 -1.16 -2.38
CA GLY A 23 8.72 -0.16 -3.43
C GLY A 23 7.70 -0.48 -4.53
N SER A 24 7.21 0.56 -5.19
CA SER A 24 6.30 0.47 -6.32
C SER A 24 7.09 0.09 -7.57
N ALA A 25 7.04 -1.20 -7.91
CA ALA A 25 7.74 -1.73 -9.08
C ALA A 25 7.24 -1.11 -10.40
N ASN A 26 8.12 -1.12 -11.42
CA ASN A 26 7.84 -0.72 -12.81
C ASN A 26 7.47 0.76 -13.01
N ILE A 27 7.97 1.64 -12.14
CA ILE A 27 7.85 3.09 -12.31
C ILE A 27 9.23 3.65 -12.69
N ASP A 28 9.43 3.94 -13.98
CA ASP A 28 10.66 4.57 -14.47
C ASP A 28 10.55 6.10 -14.49
N ASN A 29 9.34 6.63 -14.70
CA ASN A 29 9.04 8.06 -14.76
C ASN A 29 7.73 8.33 -14.04
N LEU A 30 7.75 9.28 -13.09
CA LEU A 30 6.54 9.73 -12.41
C LEU A 30 5.72 10.66 -13.31
N ASP A 31 4.40 10.59 -13.21
CA ASP A 31 3.52 11.57 -13.85
C ASP A 31 3.68 12.94 -13.17
N GLU A 32 3.86 14.00 -13.95
CA GLU A 32 4.03 15.38 -13.48
C GLU A 32 2.93 15.83 -12.50
N LYS A 33 1.72 15.28 -12.61
CA LYS A 33 0.60 15.61 -11.72
C LYS A 33 0.74 15.05 -10.30
N ILE A 34 1.57 14.03 -10.11
CA ILE A 34 1.76 13.33 -8.84
C ILE A 34 3.23 13.29 -8.40
N LYS A 35 4.12 14.04 -9.06
CA LYS A 35 5.55 14.05 -8.76
C LYS A 35 5.88 14.42 -7.31
N ASP A 36 5.01 15.21 -6.68
CA ASP A 36 5.15 15.64 -5.28
C ASP A 36 4.52 14.66 -4.29
N ALA A 37 3.85 13.60 -4.77
CA ALA A 37 3.31 12.55 -3.92
C ALA A 37 4.46 11.68 -3.38
N PRO A 38 4.38 11.21 -2.11
CA PRO A 38 5.43 10.41 -1.48
C PRO A 38 5.38 8.94 -1.93
N ILE A 39 5.51 8.69 -3.24
CA ILE A 39 5.49 7.35 -3.80
C ILE A 39 6.84 6.69 -3.51
N LEU A 40 6.79 5.55 -2.82
CA LEU A 40 7.98 4.75 -2.54
C LEU A 40 8.36 3.95 -3.78
N LEU A 41 9.56 4.17 -4.33
CA LEU A 41 10.06 3.49 -5.53
C LEU A 41 10.97 2.30 -5.21
N GLU A 42 11.69 2.36 -4.09
CA GLU A 42 12.58 1.30 -3.63
C GLU A 42 12.11 0.75 -2.29
N ASN A 43 12.39 -0.53 -2.03
CA ASN A 43 12.09 -1.13 -0.74
C ASN A 43 12.82 -0.36 0.37
N LYS A 44 12.16 -0.23 1.52
CA LYS A 44 12.70 0.51 2.66
C LYS A 44 12.41 -0.21 3.95
N GLU A 45 13.44 -0.43 4.77
CA GLU A 45 13.24 -0.82 6.16
C GLU A 45 12.65 0.37 6.93
N LEU A 46 11.46 0.17 7.48
CA LEU A 46 10.76 1.19 8.23
C LEU A 46 9.79 0.51 9.19
N ASP A 47 9.98 0.77 10.47
CA ASP A 47 9.01 0.40 11.49
C ASP A 47 7.78 1.30 11.38
N VAL A 48 6.64 0.68 11.09
CA VAL A 48 5.34 1.33 10.99
C VAL A 48 4.35 0.60 11.86
N ASN A 49 3.56 1.36 12.63
CA ASN A 49 2.57 0.78 13.54
C ASN A 49 1.17 0.70 12.92
N ARG A 50 0.93 1.37 11.80
CA ARG A 50 -0.38 1.46 11.17
C ARG A 50 -0.28 1.64 9.67
N VAL A 51 -1.14 0.94 8.93
CA VAL A 51 -1.28 1.08 7.47
C VAL A 51 -2.75 1.15 7.06
N LEU A 52 -3.01 1.82 5.94
CA LEU A 52 -4.31 1.88 5.29
C LEU A 52 -4.24 1.11 3.97
N SER A 53 -5.06 0.09 3.81
CA SER A 53 -5.32 -0.58 2.53
C SER A 53 -6.59 0.02 1.91
N ASN A 54 -6.49 0.56 0.71
CA ASN A 54 -7.60 1.25 0.04
C ASN A 54 -7.79 0.71 -1.38
N SER A 55 -8.98 0.17 -1.66
CA SER A 55 -9.32 -0.49 -2.92
C SER A 55 -10.57 0.11 -3.54
N PHE A 56 -10.54 0.24 -4.88
CA PHE A 56 -11.63 0.77 -5.70
C PHE A 56 -12.08 -0.26 -6.74
N GLY A 57 -13.39 -0.41 -6.92
CA GLY A 57 -14.00 -1.29 -7.92
C GLY A 57 -14.83 -0.51 -8.94
N PHE A 58 -14.99 -1.09 -10.13
CA PHE A 58 -15.93 -0.56 -11.13
C PHE A 58 -17.34 -0.43 -10.55
N GLY A 59 -18.04 0.64 -10.94
CA GLY A 59 -19.35 0.99 -10.37
C GLY A 59 -19.27 1.86 -9.10
N GLY A 60 -18.07 2.29 -8.69
CA GLY A 60 -17.88 3.25 -7.60
C GLY A 60 -17.85 2.64 -6.20
N THR A 61 -17.68 1.32 -6.10
CA THR A 61 -17.54 0.63 -4.81
C THR A 61 -16.13 0.82 -4.26
N ASN A 62 -16.05 1.35 -3.03
CA ASN A 62 -14.78 1.62 -2.35
C ASN A 62 -14.75 0.90 -1.01
N ALA A 63 -13.59 0.34 -0.66
CA ALA A 63 -13.34 -0.27 0.64
C ALA A 63 -11.99 0.18 1.19
N CYS A 64 -11.99 0.65 2.44
CA CYS A 64 -10.82 1.08 3.18
C CYS A 64 -10.69 0.28 4.46
N LEU A 65 -9.52 -0.31 4.71
CA LEU A 65 -9.20 -1.05 5.92
C LEU A 65 -7.95 -0.47 6.57
N ILE A 66 -7.99 -0.25 7.88
CA ILE A 66 -6.83 0.17 8.68
C ILE A 66 -6.39 -1.03 9.51
N PHE A 67 -5.10 -1.34 9.45
CA PHE A 67 -4.46 -2.34 10.29
C PHE A 67 -3.45 -1.68 11.21
N GLU A 68 -3.32 -2.20 12.42
CA GLU A 68 -2.42 -1.71 13.45
C GLU A 68 -1.77 -2.90 14.15
N THR A 69 -0.49 -2.76 14.51
CA THR A 69 0.23 -3.76 15.30
C THR A 69 -0.38 -3.86 16.70
N TYR A 70 -0.51 -5.09 17.20
CA TYR A 70 -1.02 -5.33 18.55
C TYR A 70 0.09 -5.18 19.59
N ALA A 71 -0.24 -4.61 20.75
CA ALA A 71 0.69 -4.35 21.86
C ALA A 71 0.86 -5.54 22.80
#